data_AF-A0A2E9NFI8-F1
#
_entry.id   AF-A0A2E9NFI8-F1
#
_cell.length_a   1.000
_cell.length_b   1.000
_cell.length_c   1.000
_cell.angle_alpha   90.00
_cell.angle_beta   90.00
_cell.angle_gamma   90.00
#
_symmetry.space_group_name_H-M   'P 1'
#
loop_
_entity.id
_entity.type
_entity.pdbx_description
1 polymer ?
#
loop_
_entity_poly.entity_id
_entity_poly.type
_entity_poly.pdbx_seq_one_letter_code
_entity_poly.pdbx_strand_id
1 'polypeptide(L)'
;MSPETPPPHDHSPEAPRPRGDPQFGVEAQAAAERALARLSDPDQALRLLSHLHQSGAGFAAYLTLPDTDPAAENIGDRFAENYLDAWEQFAELRRDVLESLGWLDAVNKVRTEQGIPADHLRWNHAAVDKQIFDTYDTIHLDGWWHLFYK
;
A
#
# COMPACT_ATOMS: atom_id res chain seq x y z
N MET A 1 2.40 22.09 -48.67
CA MET A 1 2.85 22.19 -47.27
C MET A 1 2.02 21.20 -46.48
N SER A 2 2.63 20.11 -46.04
CA SER A 2 1.95 19.07 -45.27
C SER A 2 2.04 19.42 -43.78
N PRO A 3 0.96 19.26 -42.99
CA PRO A 3 1.01 19.51 -41.56
C PRO A 3 1.83 18.41 -40.87
N GLU A 4 2.82 18.80 -40.08
CA GLU A 4 3.59 17.88 -39.24
C GLU A 4 2.69 17.33 -38.12
N THR A 5 2.57 16.02 -38.07
CA THR A 5 1.95 15.29 -36.95
C THR A 5 2.85 15.41 -35.72
N PRO A 6 2.31 15.69 -34.50
CA PRO A 6 3.12 15.67 -33.29
C PRO A 6 3.67 14.26 -33.04
N PRO A 7 4.87 14.11 -32.46
CA PRO A 7 5.42 12.81 -32.16
C PRO A 7 4.55 12.06 -31.12
N PRO A 8 4.50 10.72 -31.17
CA PRO A 8 3.76 9.93 -30.20
C PRO A 8 4.32 10.14 -28.79
N HIS A 9 3.43 10.27 -27.81
CA HIS A 9 3.79 10.31 -26.40
C HIS A 9 4.47 8.99 -26.01
N ASP A 10 5.75 9.07 -25.67
CA ASP A 10 6.51 7.97 -25.08
C ASP A 10 5.94 7.67 -23.69
N HIS A 11 5.03 6.70 -23.60
CA HIS A 11 4.70 6.05 -22.34
C HIS A 11 5.81 5.06 -22.01
N SER A 12 7.01 5.56 -21.75
CA SER A 12 8.01 4.77 -21.03
C SER A 12 7.45 4.47 -19.64
N PRO A 13 7.45 3.21 -19.16
CA PRO A 13 7.08 2.94 -17.78
C PRO A 13 8.04 3.73 -16.89
N GLU A 14 7.48 4.62 -16.08
CA GLU A 14 8.22 5.38 -15.07
C GLU A 14 9.06 4.38 -14.24
N ALA A 15 10.32 4.71 -13.97
CA ALA A 15 11.17 3.89 -13.12
C ALA A 15 10.42 3.58 -11.80
N PRO A 16 10.50 2.35 -11.26
CA PRO A 16 9.80 2.01 -10.02
C PRO A 16 10.21 3.03 -8.95
N ARG A 17 9.22 3.78 -8.46
CA ARG A 17 9.39 4.72 -7.36
C ARG A 17 9.91 3.93 -6.14
N PRO A 18 10.74 4.52 -5.28
CA PRO A 18 11.29 3.82 -4.14
C PRO A 18 10.13 3.42 -3.21
N ARG A 19 9.73 2.15 -3.31
CA ARG A 19 8.94 1.48 -2.26
C ARG A 19 9.76 1.56 -0.99
N GLY A 20 9.11 1.95 0.11
CA GLY A 20 9.81 2.18 1.36
C GLY A 20 10.38 0.89 1.95
N ASP A 21 11.42 1.04 2.77
CA ASP A 21 11.87 0.01 3.70
C ASP A 21 11.36 0.41 5.09
N PRO A 22 10.09 0.08 5.44
CA PRO A 22 9.48 0.54 6.67
C PRO A 22 10.24 -0.01 7.88
N GLN A 23 10.69 0.90 8.75
CA GLN A 23 11.50 0.54 9.90
C GLN A 23 10.71 -0.32 10.89
N PHE A 24 11.35 -1.34 11.45
CA PHE A 24 10.78 -2.13 12.54
C PHE A 24 10.96 -1.38 13.87
N GLY A 25 9.92 -0.67 14.31
CA GLY A 25 9.93 0.15 15.51
C GLY A 25 9.22 -0.49 16.71
N VAL A 26 8.78 0.38 17.62
CA VAL A 26 8.19 -0.03 18.91
C VAL A 26 6.78 -0.58 18.69
N GLU A 27 6.03 -0.04 17.74
CA GLU A 27 4.68 -0.53 17.44
C GLU A 27 4.73 -1.89 16.75
N ALA A 28 5.68 -2.10 15.83
CA ALA A 28 5.96 -3.41 15.22
C ALA A 28 6.32 -4.44 16.30
N GLN A 29 7.23 -4.08 17.20
CA GLN A 29 7.62 -4.95 18.31
C GLN A 29 6.41 -5.32 19.19
N ALA A 30 5.60 -4.33 19.59
CA ALA A 30 4.42 -4.58 20.41
C ALA A 30 3.36 -5.44 19.67
N ALA A 31 3.24 -5.33 18.35
CA ALA A 31 2.38 -6.19 17.55
C ALA A 31 2.91 -7.64 17.53
N ALA A 32 4.21 -7.82 17.32
CA ALA A 32 4.87 -9.12 17.35
C ALA A 32 4.73 -9.79 18.73
N GLU A 33 5.00 -9.07 19.82
CA GLU A 33 4.87 -9.58 21.19
C GLU A 33 3.43 -10.02 21.51
N ARG A 34 2.43 -9.24 21.10
CA ARG A 34 1.01 -9.61 21.24
C ARG A 34 0.64 -10.85 20.43
N ALA A 35 1.22 -11.03 19.25
CA ALA A 35 1.00 -12.23 18.45
C ALA A 35 1.66 -13.46 19.11
N LEU A 36 2.92 -13.34 19.53
CA LEU A 36 3.67 -14.39 20.21
C LEU A 36 3.00 -14.84 21.51
N ALA A 37 2.48 -13.90 22.30
CA ALA A 37 1.80 -14.20 23.56
C ALA A 37 0.52 -15.05 23.39
N ARG A 38 -0.05 -15.11 22.18
CA ARG A 38 -1.21 -15.94 21.84
C ARG A 38 -0.81 -17.37 21.45
N LEU A 39 0.47 -17.63 21.20
CA LEU A 39 0.97 -18.94 20.76
C LEU A 39 1.34 -19.79 21.97
N SER A 40 0.91 -21.05 21.95
CA SER A 40 1.26 -22.05 22.98
C SER A 40 2.31 -23.05 22.50
N ASP A 41 2.51 -23.14 21.18
CA ASP A 41 3.43 -24.07 20.53
C ASP A 41 4.74 -23.37 20.13
N PRO A 42 5.91 -23.85 20.60
CA PRO A 42 7.21 -23.31 20.22
C PRO A 42 7.46 -23.28 18.70
N ASP A 43 6.98 -24.28 17.95
CA ASP A 43 7.22 -24.34 16.50
C ASP A 43 6.43 -23.26 15.77
N GLN A 44 5.21 -22.95 16.23
CA GLN A 44 4.43 -21.82 15.75
C GLN A 44 5.15 -20.49 16.01
N ALA A 45 5.70 -20.32 17.22
CA ALA A 45 6.43 -19.12 17.59
C ALA A 45 7.71 -18.93 16.76
N LEU A 46 8.48 -20.00 16.53
CA LEU A 46 9.68 -19.95 15.69
C LEU A 46 9.36 -19.60 14.24
N ARG A 47 8.28 -20.16 13.68
CA ARG A 47 7.79 -19.81 12.34
C ARG A 47 7.40 -18.32 12.26
N LEU A 48 6.63 -17.83 13.23
CA LEU A 48 6.21 -16.43 13.27
C LEU A 48 7.41 -15.47 13.39
N LEU A 49 8.39 -15.80 14.25
CA LEU A 49 9.64 -15.04 14.36
C LEU A 49 10.47 -15.07 13.06
N SER A 50 10.47 -16.19 12.35
CA SER A 50 11.15 -16.29 11.04
C SER A 50 10.52 -15.35 10.01
N HIS A 51 9.18 -15.28 9.94
CA HIS A 51 8.49 -14.35 9.06
C HIS A 51 8.70 -12.89 9.47
N LEU A 52 8.67 -12.57 10.77
CA LEU A 52 9.01 -11.23 11.27
C LEU A 52 10.44 -10.82 10.87
N HIS A 53 11.40 -11.74 10.96
CA HIS A 53 12.78 -11.47 10.57
C HIS A 53 12.93 -11.22 9.05
N GLN A 54 12.18 -11.96 8.23
CA GLN A 54 12.26 -11.86 6.76
C GLN A 54 11.48 -10.67 6.20
N SER A 55 10.34 -10.34 6.78
CA SER A 55 9.35 -9.42 6.21
C SER A 55 9.13 -8.15 7.04
N GLY A 56 9.77 -8.05 8.21
CA GLY A 56 9.88 -6.82 8.99
C GLY A 56 8.53 -6.21 9.40
N ALA A 57 8.45 -4.89 9.31
CA ALA A 57 7.32 -4.10 9.80
C ALA A 57 6.00 -4.40 9.06
N GLY A 58 6.06 -4.76 7.77
CA GLY A 58 4.87 -5.14 7.00
C GLY A 58 4.19 -6.39 7.57
N PHE A 59 4.97 -7.39 7.95
CA PHE A 59 4.41 -8.58 8.60
C PHE A 59 3.94 -8.27 10.02
N ALA A 60 4.63 -7.41 10.78
CA ALA A 60 4.16 -6.96 12.08
C ALA A 60 2.80 -6.23 11.98
N ALA A 61 2.61 -5.39 10.97
CA ALA A 61 1.32 -4.74 10.67
C ALA A 61 0.23 -5.75 10.31
N TYR A 62 0.55 -6.76 9.49
CA TYR A 62 -0.37 -7.84 9.12
C TYR A 62 -0.94 -8.59 10.35
N LEU A 63 -0.10 -8.82 11.37
CA LEU A 63 -0.50 -9.46 12.64
C LEU A 63 -1.51 -8.67 13.47
N THR A 64 -1.75 -7.39 13.12
CA THR A 64 -2.73 -6.53 13.77
C THR A 64 -4.12 -6.55 13.12
N LEU A 65 -4.24 -7.14 11.91
CA LEU A 65 -5.53 -7.26 11.25
C LEU A 65 -6.48 -8.16 12.07
N PRO A 66 -7.79 -7.84 12.11
CA PRO A 66 -8.76 -8.55 12.96
C PRO A 66 -8.86 -10.05 12.69
N ASP A 67 -8.74 -10.45 11.42
CA ASP A 67 -8.94 -11.83 10.96
C ASP A 67 -7.63 -12.62 10.81
N THR A 68 -6.51 -12.04 11.27
CA THR A 68 -5.21 -12.73 11.25
C THR A 68 -5.09 -13.68 12.44
N ASP A 69 -5.00 -14.97 12.14
CA ASP A 69 -4.64 -16.02 13.11
C ASP A 69 -3.11 -16.23 13.11
N PRO A 70 -2.39 -15.83 14.18
CA PRO A 70 -0.95 -16.02 14.30
C PRO A 70 -0.50 -17.49 14.27
N ALA A 71 -1.39 -18.43 14.62
CA ALA A 71 -1.07 -19.85 14.70
C ALA A 71 -1.22 -20.57 13.36
N ALA A 72 -1.84 -19.92 12.36
CA ALA A 72 -2.11 -20.52 11.06
C ALA A 72 -0.83 -21.01 10.37
N GLU A 73 -0.87 -22.22 9.82
CA GLU A 73 0.32 -22.82 9.20
C GLU A 73 0.80 -22.07 7.95
N ASN A 74 -0.14 -21.47 7.23
CA ASN A 74 0.05 -20.72 5.99
C ASN A 74 0.11 -19.20 6.20
N ILE A 75 0.40 -18.73 7.42
CA ILE A 75 0.39 -17.29 7.73
C ILE A 75 1.33 -16.47 6.83
N GLY A 76 2.49 -17.03 6.49
CA GLY A 76 3.44 -16.39 5.57
C GLY A 76 2.90 -16.26 4.15
N ASP A 77 2.23 -17.30 3.63
CA ASP A 77 1.62 -17.28 2.30
C ASP A 77 0.48 -16.27 2.25
N ARG A 78 -0.39 -16.26 3.27
CA ARG A 78 -1.48 -15.29 3.38
C ARG A 78 -0.95 -13.86 3.46
N PHE A 79 0.15 -13.63 4.16
CA PHE A 79 0.79 -12.31 4.15
C PHE A 79 1.28 -11.95 2.74
N ALA A 80 2.01 -12.84 2.07
CA ALA A 80 2.56 -12.58 0.75
C ALA A 80 1.50 -12.33 -0.33
N GLU A 81 0.34 -12.99 -0.22
CA GLU A 81 -0.79 -12.82 -1.13
C GLU A 81 -1.54 -11.50 -0.89
N ASN A 82 -1.60 -11.03 0.36
CA ASN A 82 -2.40 -9.86 0.72
C ASN A 82 -1.59 -8.57 0.80
N TYR A 83 -0.30 -8.62 1.15
CA TYR A 83 0.49 -7.42 1.35
C TYR A 83 0.80 -6.70 0.02
N LEU A 84 0.46 -5.42 -0.01
CA LEU A 84 0.69 -4.56 -1.17
C LEU A 84 2.03 -3.84 -1.04
N ASP A 85 2.10 -2.89 -0.11
CA ASP A 85 3.30 -2.09 0.13
C ASP A 85 3.13 -1.20 1.38
N ALA A 86 4.14 -0.36 1.63
CA ALA A 86 4.11 0.69 2.66
C ALA A 86 4.48 2.09 2.12
N TRP A 87 3.84 3.12 2.71
CA TRP A 87 4.10 4.53 2.41
C TRP A 87 4.31 5.33 3.69
N GLU A 88 5.31 6.21 3.72
CA GLU A 88 5.54 7.10 4.86
C GLU A 88 4.44 8.18 4.92
N GLN A 89 4.00 8.66 3.76
CA GLN A 89 2.94 9.68 3.68
C GLN A 89 1.68 9.15 3.01
N PHE A 90 0.54 9.33 3.66
CA PHE A 90 -0.76 8.96 3.09
C PHE A 90 -1.06 9.68 1.74
N ALA A 91 -0.48 10.86 1.53
CA ALA A 91 -0.64 11.59 0.27
C ALA A 91 0.04 10.88 -0.92
N GLU A 92 1.15 10.19 -0.68
CA GLU A 92 1.85 9.39 -1.69
C GLU A 92 1.03 8.14 -2.03
N LEU A 93 0.58 7.43 -1.00
CA LEU A 93 -0.37 6.33 -1.16
C LEU A 93 -1.59 6.74 -1.99
N ARG A 94 -2.22 7.87 -1.67
CA ARG A 94 -3.38 8.39 -2.40
C ARG A 94 -3.06 8.57 -3.88
N ARG A 95 -1.92 9.17 -4.19
CA ARG A 95 -1.48 9.40 -5.57
C ARG A 95 -1.28 8.07 -6.29
N ASP A 96 -0.57 7.13 -5.67
CA ASP A 96 -0.26 5.82 -6.27
C ASP A 96 -1.53 5.00 -6.51
N VAL A 97 -2.51 5.04 -5.60
CA VAL A 97 -3.82 4.41 -5.82
C VAL A 97 -4.54 5.05 -7.01
N LEU A 98 -4.64 6.39 -7.05
CA LEU A 98 -5.29 7.09 -8.16
C LEU A 98 -4.62 6.79 -9.51
N GLU A 99 -3.30 6.63 -9.52
CA GLU A 99 -2.53 6.26 -10.69
C GLU A 99 -2.75 4.81 -11.12
N SER A 100 -2.71 3.87 -10.17
CA SER A 100 -2.95 2.45 -10.44
C SER A 100 -4.35 2.18 -11.01
N LEU A 101 -5.33 3.00 -10.63
CA LEU A 101 -6.69 2.97 -11.17
C LEU A 101 -6.84 3.66 -12.53
N GLY A 102 -5.78 4.33 -13.02
CA GLY A 102 -5.79 5.13 -14.25
C GLY A 102 -6.59 6.44 -14.15
N TRP A 103 -6.97 6.85 -12.93
CA TRP A 103 -7.83 8.01 -12.72
C TRP A 103 -7.10 9.33 -12.98
N LEU A 104 -5.80 9.39 -12.67
CA LEU A 104 -4.99 10.57 -12.98
C LEU A 104 -4.98 10.87 -14.48
N ASP A 105 -4.74 9.85 -15.31
CA ASP A 105 -4.74 9.99 -16.77
C ASP A 105 -6.13 10.28 -17.33
N ALA A 106 -7.16 9.62 -16.81
CA ALA A 106 -8.55 9.85 -17.24
C ALA A 106 -8.98 11.31 -16.99
N VAL A 107 -8.68 11.85 -15.80
CA VAL A 107 -9.01 13.26 -15.49
C VAL A 107 -8.14 14.22 -16.30
N ASN A 108 -6.85 13.93 -16.49
CA ASN A 108 -5.97 14.76 -17.31
C ASN A 108 -6.43 14.81 -18.78
N LYS A 109 -6.93 13.69 -19.32
CA LYS A 109 -7.52 13.63 -20.66
C LYS A 109 -8.74 14.53 -20.79
N VAL A 110 -9.72 14.39 -19.89
CA VAL A 110 -10.93 15.24 -19.89
C VAL A 110 -10.56 16.71 -19.78
N ARG A 111 -9.62 17.04 -18.89
CA ARG A 111 -9.14 18.41 -18.72
C ARG A 111 -8.60 18.98 -20.03
N THR A 112 -7.74 18.23 -20.70
CA THR A 112 -7.11 18.64 -21.97
C THR A 112 -8.12 18.79 -23.08
N GLU A 113 -9.01 17.80 -23.26
CA GLU A 113 -10.01 17.78 -24.33
C GLU A 113 -11.04 18.90 -24.19
N GLN A 114 -11.37 19.31 -22.97
CA GLN A 114 -12.35 20.36 -22.69
C GLN A 114 -11.72 21.74 -22.45
N GLY A 115 -10.39 21.87 -22.58
CA GLY A 115 -9.69 23.14 -22.35
C GLY A 115 -9.84 23.68 -20.92
N ILE A 116 -10.01 22.79 -19.94
CA ILE A 116 -10.19 23.18 -18.53
C ILE A 116 -8.81 23.54 -17.93
N PRO A 117 -8.65 24.72 -17.31
CA PRO A 117 -7.39 25.07 -16.66
C PRO A 117 -7.02 24.11 -15.51
N ALA A 118 -5.72 23.94 -15.25
CA ALA A 118 -5.21 22.97 -14.28
C ALA A 118 -5.64 23.21 -12.83
N ASP A 119 -5.98 24.44 -12.48
CA ASP A 119 -6.38 24.87 -11.14
C ASP A 119 -7.90 24.80 -10.88
N HIS A 120 -8.69 24.49 -11.91
CA HIS A 120 -10.15 24.48 -11.87
C HIS A 120 -10.75 23.10 -11.53
N LEU A 121 -9.98 22.02 -11.67
CA LEU A 121 -10.35 20.68 -11.20
C LEU A 121 -9.51 20.33 -9.98
N ARG A 122 -10.18 19.95 -8.89
CA ARG A 122 -9.53 19.55 -7.63
C ARG A 122 -10.06 18.19 -7.21
N TRP A 123 -9.13 17.31 -6.81
CA TRP A 123 -9.49 16.03 -6.22
C TRP A 123 -10.21 16.25 -4.89
N ASN A 124 -11.34 15.56 -4.72
CA ASN A 124 -11.95 15.42 -3.40
C ASN A 124 -11.18 14.35 -2.62
N HIS A 125 -10.09 14.75 -1.96
CA HIS A 125 -9.23 13.84 -1.21
C HIS A 125 -10.00 13.02 -0.15
N ALA A 126 -10.98 13.61 0.53
CA ALA A 126 -11.77 12.88 1.52
C ALA A 126 -12.57 11.72 0.90
N ALA A 127 -13.09 11.90 -0.32
CA ALA A 127 -13.77 10.83 -1.04
C ALA A 127 -12.80 9.73 -1.51
N VAL A 128 -11.60 10.11 -1.94
CA VAL A 128 -10.55 9.16 -2.34
C VAL A 128 -10.07 8.36 -1.12
N ASP A 129 -9.81 9.01 0.00
CA ASP A 129 -9.37 8.37 1.25
C ASP A 129 -10.40 7.35 1.72
N LYS A 130 -11.69 7.72 1.68
CA LYS A 130 -12.76 6.78 1.99
C LYS A 130 -12.74 5.57 1.06
N GLN A 131 -12.58 5.78 -0.25
CA GLN A 131 -12.51 4.67 -1.20
C GLN A 131 -11.31 3.75 -0.93
N ILE A 132 -10.16 4.30 -0.54
CA ILE A 132 -8.98 3.52 -0.14
C ILE A 132 -9.33 2.64 1.06
N PHE A 133 -9.87 3.20 2.14
CA PHE A 133 -10.26 2.43 3.33
C PHE A 133 -11.39 1.43 3.08
N ASP A 134 -12.28 1.71 2.13
CA ASP A 134 -13.34 0.78 1.74
C ASP A 134 -12.76 -0.41 0.94
N THR A 135 -11.70 -0.19 0.16
CA THR A 135 -11.11 -1.19 -0.75
C THR A 135 -10.02 -2.04 -0.09
N TYR A 136 -9.20 -1.44 0.79
CA TYR A 136 -8.02 -2.07 1.38
C TYR A 136 -8.08 -2.04 2.89
N ASP A 137 -7.49 -3.04 3.53
CA ASP A 137 -7.13 -2.92 4.93
C ASP A 137 -5.87 -2.07 5.04
N THR A 138 -5.94 -1.04 5.87
CA THR A 138 -4.89 -0.02 5.98
C THR A 138 -4.46 0.12 7.42
N ILE A 139 -3.21 -0.19 7.71
CA ILE A 139 -2.63 -0.12 9.06
C ILE A 139 -1.55 0.96 9.09
N HIS A 140 -1.70 1.93 10.00
CA HIS A 140 -0.62 2.85 10.30
C HIS A 140 0.21 2.30 11.45
N LEU A 141 1.49 2.03 11.21
CA LEU A 141 2.40 1.41 12.16
C LEU A 141 3.81 1.99 12.02
N ASP A 142 4.42 2.41 13.12
CA ASP A 142 5.76 3.02 13.19
C ASP A 142 5.97 4.19 12.20
N GLY A 143 4.90 4.96 11.93
CA GLY A 143 4.92 6.09 11.01
C GLY A 143 4.72 5.74 9.53
N TRP A 144 4.41 4.48 9.22
CA TRP A 144 4.18 4.00 7.86
C TRP A 144 2.74 3.48 7.69
N TRP A 145 2.18 3.71 6.52
CA TRP A 145 0.90 3.17 6.08
C TRP A 145 1.12 1.88 5.32
N HIS A 146 0.74 0.75 5.90
CA HIS A 146 0.79 -0.58 5.28
C HIS A 146 -0.57 -0.93 4.70
N LEU A 147 -0.59 -1.40 3.45
CA LEU A 147 -1.84 -1.82 2.78
C LEU A 147 -1.88 -3.32 2.55
N PHE A 148 -3.09 -3.84 2.69
CA PHE A 148 -3.44 -5.23 2.44
C PHE A 148 -4.72 -5.33 1.61
N TYR A 149 -4.80 -6.32 0.74
CA TYR A 149 -6.08 -6.73 0.16
C TYR A 149 -7.01 -7.25 1.26
N LYS A 150 -8.31 -6.95 1.13
CA LYS A 150 -9.39 -7.49 1.96
C LYS A 150 -9.84 -8.87 1.48
#